data_AF-E0UBB4-F1
#
_entry.id   AF-E0UBB4-F1
#
_cell.length_a   1.000
_cell.length_b   1.000
_cell.length_c   1.000
_cell.angle_alpha   90.00
_cell.angle_beta   90.00
_cell.angle_gamma   90.00
#
_symmetry.space_group_name_H-M   'P 1'
#
loop_
_entity.id
_entity.type
_entity.pdbx_description
1 polymer ?
#
loop_
_entity_poly.entity_id
_entity_poly.type
_entity_poly.pdbx_seq_one_letter_code
_entity_poly.pdbx_strand_id
1 'polypeptide(L)'
;MRLFTTVAGLRSYLKSQRDNKTVGLVPTMGALHIGHQSLIERARVETEIVVVSIFVNPLQFTPTEDLQKYPRQLQQDSELCEKLGVDVIFAPSPEVMGMGENSNTSSSSQTTTVIPPATLTSGLCGQFRQGHFQGVATIVTKLFNIVNPDQAYFGEKDAQQLAIIRRIVEDLNIPVEIRGCPIIREPSGLACSSRNQYLTSEQKEQAAVLYRSLQWAKQAFIQGEIATEPLIQIVKQELASVPEIKIQYVELVHPNSLTPLLSIDESGLLAIACYLGATRLIDNIILRNRKPIIAIDGPAGAGKSTVTRRVAQQLGLMYLDTGAMYRAITWLVLNSNINLDDEAAIAELVSQVSLELTPQQIKINGQDVTEAIRTLQVTASVSAISAQGAVRRELVKQQQGYGQKGGVVAEGRDIGTHVFPHAELKIFLTASVQERAKRRLQDLIHAGEKQITITQLEQDIQLRDYRDSHRQIAPLQKAADAIEIITDGLTIEDVTAKIVSLYQEAINPKQF
;
A
#
# COMPACT_ATOMS: atom_id res chain seq x y z
N MET A 1 17.55 14.28 -13.45
CA MET A 1 16.43 13.71 -14.22
C MET A 1 16.82 13.51 -15.69
N ARG A 2 16.44 12.40 -16.33
CA ARG A 2 16.61 12.14 -17.76
C ARG A 2 15.25 11.93 -18.44
N LEU A 3 15.11 12.39 -19.69
CA LEU A 3 13.92 12.16 -20.51
C LEU A 3 14.22 11.13 -21.61
N PHE A 4 13.43 10.06 -21.68
CA PHE A 4 13.49 9.08 -22.76
C PHE A 4 12.16 9.02 -23.52
N THR A 5 12.25 8.99 -24.85
CA THR A 5 11.11 8.85 -25.76
C THR A 5 11.09 7.49 -26.48
N THR A 6 12.13 6.68 -26.32
CA THR A 6 12.26 5.35 -26.95
C THR A 6 12.45 4.25 -25.91
N VAL A 7 11.92 3.07 -26.19
CA VAL A 7 12.06 1.87 -25.33
C VAL A 7 13.53 1.46 -25.19
N ALA A 8 14.30 1.51 -26.28
CA ALA A 8 15.71 1.14 -26.28
C ALA A 8 16.55 2.04 -25.36
N GLY A 9 16.33 3.36 -25.42
CA GLY A 9 17.04 4.32 -24.57
C GLY A 9 16.75 4.10 -23.09
N LEU A 10 15.47 3.95 -22.73
CA LEU A 10 15.05 3.69 -21.36
C LEU A 10 15.64 2.39 -20.81
N ARG A 11 15.53 1.28 -21.56
CA ARG A 11 16.06 -0.01 -21.13
C ARG A 11 17.57 0.00 -20.97
N SER A 12 18.29 0.66 -21.88
CA SER A 12 19.75 0.80 -21.77
C SER A 12 20.14 1.57 -20.51
N TYR A 13 19.42 2.65 -20.19
CA TYR A 13 19.67 3.42 -18.97
C TYR A 13 19.39 2.59 -17.72
N LEU A 14 18.19 2.00 -17.61
CA LEU A 14 17.81 1.21 -16.45
C LEU A 14 18.78 0.04 -16.24
N LYS A 15 19.14 -0.70 -17.30
CA LYS A 15 20.13 -1.78 -17.21
C LYS A 15 21.47 -1.29 -16.63
N SER A 16 21.92 -0.09 -16.98
CA SER A 16 23.19 0.48 -16.48
C SER A 16 23.13 1.00 -15.04
N GLN A 17 21.93 1.24 -14.51
CA GLN A 17 21.73 1.87 -13.19
C GLN A 17 21.21 0.89 -12.13
N ARG A 18 20.69 -0.27 -12.55
CA ARG A 18 19.90 -1.17 -11.71
C ARG A 18 20.71 -1.99 -10.71
N ASP A 19 22.04 -2.05 -10.81
CA ASP A 19 22.87 -2.86 -9.91
C ASP A 19 22.54 -2.58 -8.43
N ASN A 20 21.84 -3.53 -7.80
CA ASN A 20 21.30 -3.48 -6.44
C ASN A 20 20.35 -2.31 -6.10
N LYS A 21 19.77 -1.65 -7.11
CA LYS A 21 18.83 -0.53 -6.92
C LYS A 21 17.39 -0.93 -7.19
N THR A 22 16.51 -0.52 -6.30
CA THR A 22 15.05 -0.64 -6.46
C THR A 22 14.49 0.42 -7.43
N VAL A 23 13.57 0.01 -8.29
CA VAL A 23 12.93 0.86 -9.31
C VAL A 23 11.44 1.01 -9.01
N GLY A 24 11.01 2.25 -8.75
CA GLY A 24 9.61 2.64 -8.64
C GLY A 24 9.05 3.18 -9.95
N LEU A 25 7.87 2.72 -10.36
CA LEU A 25 7.14 3.23 -11.53
C LEU A 25 5.87 3.99 -11.11
N VAL A 26 5.73 5.22 -11.56
CA VAL A 26 4.49 6.00 -11.48
C VAL A 26 3.92 6.17 -12.91
N PRO A 27 2.96 5.33 -13.34
CA PRO A 27 2.39 5.45 -14.66
C PRO A 27 1.32 6.54 -14.70
N THR A 28 1.46 7.50 -15.62
CA THR A 28 0.54 8.64 -15.77
C THR A 28 0.21 8.91 -17.25
N MET A 29 -0.83 9.72 -17.48
CA MET A 29 -1.13 10.31 -18.78
C MET A 29 -0.59 11.75 -18.93
N GLY A 30 0.22 12.23 -17.99
CA GLY A 30 0.64 13.64 -17.91
C GLY A 30 -0.40 14.55 -17.27
N ALA A 31 -0.23 15.85 -17.44
CA ALA A 31 -1.01 16.89 -16.76
C ALA A 31 -1.01 16.68 -15.25
N LEU A 32 0.20 16.65 -14.70
CA LEU A 32 0.45 16.27 -13.32
C LEU A 32 -0.15 17.29 -12.34
N HIS A 33 -0.56 16.80 -11.18
CA HIS A 33 -1.21 17.58 -10.13
C HIS A 33 -0.82 17.02 -8.76
N ILE A 34 -1.29 17.62 -7.66
CA ILE A 34 -0.90 17.22 -6.29
C ILE A 34 -1.16 15.72 -5.98
N GLY A 35 -2.22 15.14 -6.55
CA GLY A 35 -2.45 13.69 -6.48
C GLY A 35 -1.38 12.84 -7.16
N HIS A 36 -0.74 13.31 -8.25
CA HIS A 36 0.41 12.62 -8.85
C HIS A 36 1.69 12.87 -8.07
N GLN A 37 1.86 14.09 -7.53
CA GLN A 37 2.97 14.44 -6.65
C GLN A 37 3.04 13.48 -5.45
N SER A 38 1.92 13.16 -4.81
CA SER A 38 1.94 12.21 -3.68
C SER A 38 2.37 10.80 -4.07
N LEU A 39 2.07 10.34 -5.29
CA LEU A 39 2.58 9.06 -5.81
C LEU A 39 4.11 9.11 -5.99
N ILE A 40 4.61 10.21 -6.56
CA ILE A 40 6.05 10.42 -6.81
C ILE A 40 6.81 10.52 -5.49
N GLU A 41 6.30 11.29 -4.53
CA GLU A 41 6.90 11.44 -3.20
C GLU A 41 6.99 10.09 -2.49
N ARG A 42 5.91 9.29 -2.54
CA ARG A 42 5.92 7.94 -1.98
C ARG A 42 6.92 7.03 -2.69
N ALA A 43 6.94 7.04 -4.03
CA ALA A 43 7.90 6.28 -4.81
C ALA A 43 9.34 6.68 -4.48
N ARG A 44 9.59 7.97 -4.26
CA ARG A 44 10.91 8.50 -3.94
C ARG A 44 11.41 8.04 -2.57
N VAL A 45 10.51 7.90 -1.59
CA VAL A 45 10.82 7.40 -0.25
C VAL A 45 11.07 5.88 -0.25
N GLU A 46 10.33 5.13 -1.05
CA GLU A 46 10.32 3.67 -1.02
C GLU A 46 11.25 3.00 -2.06
N THR A 47 11.81 3.76 -3.01
CA THR A 47 12.68 3.24 -4.08
C THR A 47 13.87 4.13 -4.39
N GLU A 48 14.93 3.56 -4.97
CA GLU A 48 16.18 4.25 -5.31
C GLU A 48 16.17 4.89 -6.70
N ILE A 49 15.38 4.38 -7.64
CA ILE A 49 15.17 4.97 -8.97
C ILE A 49 13.68 5.19 -9.19
N VAL A 50 13.25 6.43 -9.41
CA VAL A 50 11.86 6.76 -9.74
C VAL A 50 11.72 7.02 -11.23
N VAL A 51 10.85 6.24 -11.87
CA VAL A 51 10.44 6.39 -13.27
C VAL A 51 8.99 6.89 -13.31
N VAL A 52 8.77 8.04 -13.95
CA VAL A 52 7.42 8.53 -14.28
C VAL A 52 7.17 8.31 -15.75
N SER A 53 6.13 7.55 -16.12
CA SER A 53 5.72 7.47 -17.52
C SER A 53 4.64 8.52 -17.80
N ILE A 54 4.79 9.27 -18.90
CA ILE A 54 3.80 10.24 -19.38
C ILE A 54 3.35 9.78 -20.76
N PHE A 55 2.20 9.10 -20.82
CA PHE A 55 1.67 8.57 -22.07
C PHE A 55 0.14 8.61 -22.09
N VAL A 56 -0.41 9.45 -22.97
CA VAL A 56 -1.86 9.48 -23.24
C VAL A 56 -2.20 8.29 -24.12
N ASN A 57 -2.55 7.17 -23.48
CA ASN A 57 -2.85 5.90 -24.14
C ASN A 57 -4.14 5.98 -24.98
N PRO A 58 -4.12 5.88 -26.31
CA PRO A 58 -5.34 5.91 -27.12
C PRO A 58 -6.29 4.73 -26.85
N LEU A 59 -5.77 3.55 -26.47
CA LEU A 59 -6.57 2.33 -26.31
C LEU A 59 -7.58 2.39 -25.16
N GLN A 60 -7.41 3.32 -24.22
CA GLN A 60 -8.28 3.47 -23.05
C GLN A 60 -9.29 4.61 -23.20
N PHE A 61 -9.39 5.25 -24.37
CA PHE A 61 -10.42 6.24 -24.63
C PHE A 61 -11.49 5.63 -25.52
N THR A 62 -12.75 5.79 -25.16
CA THR A 62 -13.85 5.46 -26.09
C THR A 62 -13.95 6.53 -27.19
N PRO A 63 -14.61 6.26 -28.33
CA PRO A 63 -14.74 7.26 -29.41
C PRO A 63 -15.42 8.57 -29.00
N THR A 64 -16.22 8.55 -27.93
CA THR A 64 -16.92 9.72 -27.39
C THR A 64 -16.14 10.46 -26.30
N GLU A 65 -14.97 9.95 -25.91
CA GLU A 65 -14.13 10.53 -24.86
C GLU A 65 -13.14 11.57 -25.40
N ASP A 66 -12.49 12.26 -24.47
CA ASP A 66 -11.75 13.49 -24.67
C ASP A 66 -10.31 13.29 -25.16
N LEU A 67 -9.97 12.22 -25.90
CA LEU A 67 -8.59 11.92 -26.33
C LEU A 67 -7.88 13.10 -27.02
N GLN A 68 -8.60 13.80 -27.90
CA GLN A 68 -8.05 14.97 -28.61
C GLN A 68 -7.90 16.19 -27.71
N LYS A 69 -8.77 16.34 -26.69
CA LYS A 69 -8.81 17.47 -25.76
C LYS A 69 -8.02 17.23 -24.47
N TYR A 70 -7.47 16.04 -24.29
CA TYR A 70 -6.71 15.70 -23.09
C TYR A 70 -5.48 16.61 -23.00
N PRO A 71 -5.21 17.24 -21.84
CA PRO A 71 -4.10 18.17 -21.67
C PRO A 71 -2.76 17.48 -21.94
N ARG A 72 -1.90 18.12 -22.72
CA ARG A 72 -0.52 17.67 -22.99
C ARG A 72 0.43 18.82 -22.67
N GLN A 73 1.15 18.72 -21.55
CA GLN A 73 1.99 19.80 -21.02
C GLN A 73 3.35 19.28 -20.52
N LEU A 74 4.02 18.49 -21.37
CA LEU A 74 5.24 17.76 -21.00
C LEU A 74 6.32 18.63 -20.33
N GLN A 75 6.46 19.89 -20.74
CA GLN A 75 7.41 20.81 -20.11
C GLN A 75 7.08 21.09 -18.64
N GLN A 76 5.84 21.45 -18.33
CA GLN A 76 5.39 21.71 -16.96
C GLN A 76 5.45 20.43 -16.11
N ASP A 77 5.06 19.30 -16.69
CA ASP A 77 5.14 18.00 -16.03
C ASP A 77 6.61 17.65 -15.71
N SER A 78 7.55 17.97 -16.62
CA SER A 78 8.98 17.73 -16.43
C SER A 78 9.57 18.59 -15.30
N GLU A 79 9.20 19.88 -15.25
CA GLU A 79 9.64 20.77 -14.16
C GLU A 79 9.15 20.30 -12.78
N LEU A 80 7.93 19.77 -12.71
CA LEU A 80 7.40 19.19 -11.47
C LEU A 80 8.18 17.92 -11.09
N CYS A 81 8.39 17.01 -12.04
CA CYS A 81 9.16 15.79 -11.82
C CYS A 81 10.59 16.09 -11.33
N GLU A 82 11.25 17.11 -11.90
CA GLU A 82 12.59 17.52 -11.48
C GLU A 82 12.61 17.99 -10.02
N LYS A 83 11.65 18.83 -9.63
CA LYS A 83 11.51 19.32 -8.24
C LYS A 83 11.28 18.19 -7.23
N LEU A 84 10.60 17.13 -7.64
CA LEU A 84 10.30 15.96 -6.80
C LEU A 84 11.40 14.89 -6.81
N GLY A 85 12.52 15.13 -7.49
CA GLY A 85 13.65 14.19 -7.51
C GLY A 85 13.40 12.94 -8.36
N VAL A 86 12.60 13.05 -9.42
CA VAL A 86 12.40 11.97 -10.40
C VAL A 86 13.71 11.74 -11.19
N ASP A 87 14.11 10.48 -11.29
CA ASP A 87 15.31 10.11 -12.05
C ASP A 87 15.04 10.09 -13.54
N VAL A 88 13.88 9.55 -13.94
CA VAL A 88 13.54 9.30 -15.35
C VAL A 88 12.10 9.67 -15.66
N ILE A 89 11.92 10.41 -16.75
CA ILE A 89 10.64 10.53 -17.46
C ILE A 89 10.68 9.65 -18.69
N PHE A 90 9.66 8.81 -18.87
CA PHE A 90 9.43 8.07 -20.10
C PHE A 90 8.20 8.63 -20.82
N ALA A 91 8.41 9.34 -21.92
CA ALA A 91 7.36 10.00 -22.70
C ALA A 91 7.37 9.50 -24.16
N PRO A 92 6.96 8.25 -24.43
CA PRO A 92 6.96 7.69 -25.78
C PRO A 92 5.81 8.24 -26.63
N SER A 93 5.98 8.16 -27.96
CA SER A 93 4.88 8.36 -28.90
C SER A 93 4.00 7.10 -29.01
N PRO A 94 2.76 7.19 -29.53
CA PRO A 94 1.94 6.02 -29.81
C PRO A 94 2.64 4.98 -30.69
N GLU A 95 3.41 5.41 -31.70
CA GLU A 95 4.15 4.53 -32.61
C GLU A 95 5.20 3.71 -31.86
N VAL A 96 5.96 4.35 -30.96
CA VAL A 96 6.94 3.66 -30.08
C VAL A 96 6.24 2.63 -29.19
N MET A 97 5.01 2.92 -28.76
CA MET A 97 4.19 1.99 -27.98
C MET A 97 3.44 0.97 -28.85
N GLY A 98 3.71 0.90 -30.16
CA GLY A 98 3.06 -0.04 -31.08
C GLY A 98 1.58 0.25 -31.29
N MET A 99 1.20 1.54 -31.26
CA MET A 99 -0.16 2.05 -31.45
C MET A 99 -0.24 3.05 -32.62
N GLY A 100 0.73 2.98 -33.54
CA GLY A 100 0.73 3.82 -34.73
C GLY A 100 -0.37 3.42 -35.72
N GLU A 101 -0.92 4.41 -36.42
CA GLU A 101 -1.73 4.18 -37.60
C GLU A 101 -0.82 3.64 -38.72
N ASN A 102 -0.95 2.35 -39.06
CA ASN A 102 -0.57 1.90 -40.40
C ASN A 102 -1.61 2.46 -41.37
N SER A 103 -1.42 3.72 -41.72
CA SER A 103 -2.02 4.33 -42.90
C SER A 103 -1.59 3.52 -44.14
N ASN A 104 -2.58 3.06 -44.90
CA ASN A 104 -2.47 2.61 -46.30
C ASN A 104 -1.88 1.24 -46.67
N THR A 105 -1.81 0.27 -45.75
CA THR A 105 -1.75 -1.14 -46.16
C THR A 105 -2.70 -1.97 -45.29
N SER A 106 -3.52 -2.79 -45.92
CA SER A 106 -4.52 -3.71 -45.38
C SER A 106 -3.96 -4.84 -44.49
N SER A 107 -3.03 -4.50 -43.61
CA SER A 107 -2.63 -5.29 -42.46
C SER A 107 -2.92 -4.46 -41.22
N SER A 108 -4.11 -4.65 -40.65
CA SER A 108 -4.46 -4.18 -39.32
C SER A 108 -3.32 -4.52 -38.37
N SER A 109 -2.70 -3.53 -37.73
CA SER A 109 -1.74 -3.79 -36.67
C SER A 109 -2.50 -4.41 -35.50
N GLN A 110 -2.59 -5.75 -35.48
CA GLN A 110 -3.20 -6.50 -34.40
C GLN A 110 -2.26 -6.46 -33.19
N THR A 111 -2.30 -5.37 -32.43
CA THR A 111 -1.57 -5.27 -31.17
C THR A 111 -2.16 -6.28 -30.19
N THR A 112 -1.30 -7.13 -29.61
CA THR A 112 -1.71 -8.05 -28.54
C THR A 112 -2.28 -7.27 -27.37
N THR A 113 -3.45 -7.69 -26.89
CA THR A 113 -4.18 -7.05 -25.80
C THR A 113 -4.22 -7.95 -24.56
N VAL A 114 -4.37 -7.31 -23.40
CA VAL A 114 -4.63 -7.96 -22.12
C VAL A 114 -6.08 -7.67 -21.75
N ILE A 115 -6.88 -8.72 -21.59
CA ILE A 115 -8.31 -8.62 -21.29
C ILE A 115 -8.52 -9.04 -19.83
N PRO A 116 -8.91 -8.11 -18.93
CA PRO A 116 -9.25 -8.47 -17.56
C PRO A 116 -10.46 -9.41 -17.48
N PRO A 117 -10.62 -10.18 -16.36
CA PRO A 117 -11.84 -10.93 -16.10
C PRO A 117 -13.10 -10.07 -16.22
N ALA A 118 -14.13 -10.60 -16.88
CA ALA A 118 -15.38 -9.87 -17.15
C ALA A 118 -16.05 -9.33 -15.87
N THR A 119 -15.93 -10.06 -14.76
CA THR A 119 -16.45 -9.66 -13.44
C THR A 119 -15.88 -8.34 -12.94
N LEU A 120 -14.65 -7.99 -13.32
CA LEU A 120 -14.00 -6.74 -12.93
C LEU A 120 -14.36 -5.56 -13.85
N THR A 121 -14.90 -5.83 -15.04
CA THR A 121 -15.19 -4.82 -16.06
C THR A 121 -16.68 -4.65 -16.37
N SER A 122 -17.56 -5.52 -15.86
CA SER A 122 -18.99 -5.49 -16.18
C SER A 122 -19.79 -4.44 -15.42
N GLY A 123 -19.31 -3.99 -14.25
CA GLY A 123 -19.93 -2.94 -13.42
C GLY A 123 -19.11 -1.65 -13.36
N LEU A 124 -19.58 -0.68 -12.55
CA LEU A 124 -18.90 0.60 -12.31
C LEU A 124 -18.51 1.30 -13.64
N CYS A 125 -17.31 1.88 -13.72
CA CYS A 125 -16.82 2.56 -14.92
C CYS A 125 -16.77 1.65 -16.15
N GLY A 126 -16.59 0.34 -15.97
CA GLY A 126 -16.41 -0.61 -17.07
C GLY A 126 -17.68 -0.76 -17.91
N GLN A 127 -18.85 -0.73 -17.26
CA GLN A 127 -20.15 -0.74 -17.93
C GLN A 127 -20.31 0.43 -18.90
N PHE A 128 -19.89 1.63 -18.48
CA PHE A 128 -20.07 2.87 -19.23
C PHE A 128 -18.91 3.20 -20.18
N ARG A 129 -17.78 2.51 -20.06
CA ARG A 129 -16.54 2.78 -20.81
C ARG A 129 -16.02 1.49 -21.44
N GLN A 130 -16.79 0.94 -22.38
CA GLN A 130 -16.47 -0.31 -23.05
C GLN A 130 -15.06 -0.28 -23.67
N GLY A 131 -14.26 -1.32 -23.43
CA GLY A 131 -12.86 -1.41 -23.88
C GLY A 131 -11.84 -0.60 -23.06
N HIS A 132 -12.29 0.34 -22.20
CA HIS A 132 -11.39 1.20 -21.39
C HIS A 132 -10.36 0.38 -20.60
N PHE A 133 -10.83 -0.59 -19.82
CA PHE A 133 -9.95 -1.37 -18.95
C PHE A 133 -9.10 -2.39 -19.69
N GLN A 134 -9.51 -2.85 -20.88
CA GLN A 134 -8.63 -3.60 -21.77
C GLN A 134 -7.46 -2.71 -22.24
N GLY A 135 -7.74 -1.45 -22.60
CA GLY A 135 -6.71 -0.46 -22.94
C GLY A 135 -5.75 -0.20 -21.80
N VAL A 136 -6.27 -0.01 -20.58
CA VAL A 136 -5.48 0.19 -19.34
C VAL A 136 -4.62 -1.05 -19.04
N ALA A 137 -5.22 -2.24 -19.01
CA ALA A 137 -4.54 -3.50 -18.76
C ALA A 137 -3.38 -3.74 -19.75
N THR A 138 -3.64 -3.49 -21.03
CA THR A 138 -2.65 -3.64 -22.10
C THR A 138 -1.48 -2.69 -21.91
N ILE A 139 -1.74 -1.39 -21.68
CA ILE A 139 -0.66 -0.41 -21.58
C ILE A 139 0.17 -0.59 -20.31
N VAL A 140 -0.47 -0.87 -19.17
CA VAL A 140 0.23 -1.07 -17.90
C VAL A 140 1.10 -2.32 -17.96
N THR A 141 0.61 -3.41 -18.56
CA THR A 141 1.41 -4.63 -18.78
C THR A 141 2.61 -4.34 -19.69
N LYS A 142 2.46 -3.53 -20.75
CA LYS A 142 3.59 -3.10 -21.58
C LYS A 142 4.60 -2.26 -20.80
N LEU A 143 4.14 -1.32 -19.97
CA LEU A 143 5.01 -0.51 -19.13
C LEU A 143 5.78 -1.35 -18.12
N PHE A 144 5.15 -2.35 -17.48
CA PHE A 144 5.84 -3.30 -16.62
C PHE A 144 6.92 -4.09 -17.37
N ASN A 145 6.66 -4.53 -18.60
CA ASN A 145 7.69 -5.20 -19.43
C ASN A 145 8.81 -4.26 -19.91
N ILE A 146 8.53 -2.97 -20.09
CA ILE A 146 9.52 -1.98 -20.56
C ILE A 146 10.42 -1.54 -19.41
N VAL A 147 9.83 -1.17 -18.28
CA VAL A 147 10.51 -0.61 -17.11
C VAL A 147 11.05 -1.70 -16.19
N ASN A 148 10.33 -2.84 -16.10
CA ASN A 148 10.55 -3.91 -15.13
C ASN A 148 10.70 -3.36 -13.71
N PRO A 149 9.71 -2.63 -13.16
CA PRO A 149 9.83 -2.01 -11.85
C PRO A 149 9.77 -3.05 -10.72
N ASP A 150 10.31 -2.72 -9.55
CA ASP A 150 10.10 -3.52 -8.34
C ASP A 150 8.76 -3.14 -7.67
N GLN A 151 8.41 -1.84 -7.72
CA GLN A 151 7.17 -1.30 -7.17
C GLN A 151 6.48 -0.38 -8.18
N ALA A 152 5.14 -0.40 -8.24
CA ALA A 152 4.37 0.52 -9.07
C ALA A 152 3.24 1.19 -8.29
N TYR A 153 3.09 2.50 -8.48
CA TYR A 153 2.28 3.38 -7.64
C TYR A 153 1.04 3.85 -8.38
N PHE A 154 -0.13 3.60 -7.79
CA PHE A 154 -1.44 3.94 -8.36
C PHE A 154 -2.32 4.61 -7.30
N GLY A 155 -3.09 5.62 -7.72
CA GLY A 155 -4.02 6.30 -6.84
C GLY A 155 -5.28 5.46 -6.55
N GLU A 156 -5.73 5.44 -5.29
CA GLU A 156 -6.97 4.78 -4.85
C GLU A 156 -8.23 5.46 -5.40
N LYS A 157 -8.10 6.68 -5.97
CA LYS A 157 -9.21 7.39 -6.62
C LYS A 157 -9.81 6.57 -7.76
N ASP A 158 -8.97 5.90 -8.54
CA ASP A 158 -9.36 5.02 -9.63
C ASP A 158 -9.44 3.57 -9.11
N ALA A 159 -10.28 3.32 -8.09
CA ALA A 159 -10.32 2.05 -7.35
C ALA A 159 -10.54 0.81 -8.24
N GLN A 160 -11.41 0.89 -9.25
CA GLN A 160 -11.62 -0.21 -10.21
C GLN A 160 -10.36 -0.50 -11.04
N GLN A 161 -9.63 0.54 -11.46
CA GLN A 161 -8.34 0.37 -12.14
C GLN A 161 -7.34 -0.33 -11.22
N LEU A 162 -7.22 0.11 -9.96
CA LEU A 162 -6.30 -0.48 -8.99
C LEU A 162 -6.61 -1.98 -8.75
N ALA A 163 -7.88 -2.34 -8.58
CA ALA A 163 -8.30 -3.73 -8.42
C ALA A 163 -7.95 -4.58 -9.65
N ILE A 164 -8.19 -4.05 -10.85
CA ILE A 164 -7.85 -4.72 -12.13
C ILE A 164 -6.34 -4.91 -12.27
N ILE A 165 -5.53 -3.89 -11.99
CA ILE A 165 -4.07 -4.00 -12.08
C ILE A 165 -3.53 -5.02 -11.07
N ARG A 166 -4.03 -5.02 -9.82
CA ARG A 166 -3.68 -6.04 -8.83
C ARG A 166 -4.00 -7.45 -9.35
N ARG A 167 -5.19 -7.63 -9.93
CA ARG A 167 -5.60 -8.93 -10.49
C ARG A 167 -4.71 -9.36 -11.64
N ILE A 168 -4.34 -8.46 -12.55
CA ILE A 168 -3.45 -8.77 -13.68
C ILE A 168 -2.06 -9.18 -13.18
N VAL A 169 -1.53 -8.46 -12.19
CA VAL A 169 -0.23 -8.79 -11.59
C VAL A 169 -0.24 -10.18 -10.96
N GLU A 170 -1.29 -10.50 -10.21
CA GLU A 170 -1.50 -11.81 -9.61
C GLU A 170 -1.66 -12.92 -10.67
N ASP A 171 -2.64 -12.80 -11.56
CA ASP A 171 -2.97 -13.84 -12.55
C ASP A 171 -1.84 -14.10 -13.55
N LEU A 172 -1.04 -13.08 -13.88
CA LEU A 172 0.07 -13.19 -14.84
C LEU A 172 1.45 -13.36 -14.18
N ASN A 173 1.50 -13.52 -12.84
CA ASN A 173 2.74 -13.66 -12.08
C ASN A 173 3.76 -12.55 -12.38
N ILE A 174 3.29 -11.31 -12.55
CA ILE A 174 4.17 -10.17 -12.84
C ILE A 174 4.91 -9.82 -11.54
N PRO A 175 6.25 -9.78 -11.52
CA PRO A 175 7.01 -9.58 -10.28
C PRO A 175 7.08 -8.10 -9.88
N VAL A 176 5.92 -7.45 -9.73
CA VAL A 176 5.78 -6.02 -9.38
C VAL A 176 4.88 -5.89 -8.16
N GLU A 177 5.33 -5.17 -7.14
CA GLU A 177 4.48 -4.84 -5.99
C GLU A 177 3.61 -3.62 -6.29
N ILE A 178 2.29 -3.75 -6.15
CA ILE A 178 1.34 -2.67 -6.44
C ILE A 178 1.03 -1.85 -5.18
N ARG A 179 1.50 -0.60 -5.17
CA ARG A 179 1.30 0.39 -4.11
C ARG A 179 0.06 1.25 -4.40
N GLY A 180 -1.03 0.97 -3.66
CA GLY A 180 -2.21 1.82 -3.62
C GLY A 180 -1.94 3.06 -2.76
N CYS A 181 -2.18 4.25 -3.31
CA CYS A 181 -1.91 5.52 -2.63
C CYS A 181 -3.22 6.28 -2.34
N PRO A 182 -3.38 6.82 -1.11
CA PRO A 182 -4.60 7.51 -0.71
C PRO A 182 -5.05 8.62 -1.66
N ILE A 183 -6.37 8.83 -1.72
CA ILE A 183 -6.97 9.91 -2.49
C ILE A 183 -6.54 11.25 -1.88
N ILE A 184 -5.81 12.06 -2.66
CA ILE A 184 -5.55 13.46 -2.31
C ILE A 184 -6.77 14.30 -2.68
N ARG A 185 -7.17 15.18 -1.76
CA ARG A 185 -8.35 16.02 -1.87
C ARG A 185 -7.97 17.48 -1.77
N GLU A 186 -8.70 18.33 -2.48
CA GLU A 186 -8.70 19.77 -2.30
C GLU A 186 -9.26 20.12 -0.91
N PRO A 187 -9.05 21.34 -0.38
CA PRO A 187 -9.61 21.75 0.92
C PRO A 187 -11.14 21.61 1.00
N SER A 188 -11.85 21.70 -0.14
CA SER A 188 -13.29 21.45 -0.25
C SER A 188 -13.69 19.99 -0.07
N GLY A 189 -12.74 19.05 -0.10
CA GLY A 189 -12.97 17.61 -0.11
C GLY A 189 -13.02 16.99 -1.52
N LEU A 190 -13.06 17.80 -2.58
CA LEU A 190 -13.05 17.31 -3.96
C LEU A 190 -11.77 16.50 -4.24
N ALA A 191 -11.93 15.27 -4.74
CA ALA A 191 -10.79 14.45 -5.14
C ALA A 191 -10.00 15.11 -6.27
N CYS A 192 -8.68 15.23 -6.13
CA CYS A 192 -7.83 15.85 -7.14
C CYS A 192 -7.83 15.03 -8.44
N SER A 193 -7.94 15.71 -9.58
CA SER A 193 -7.99 15.11 -10.91
C SER A 193 -7.54 16.11 -11.97
N SER A 194 -6.85 15.66 -13.02
CA SER A 194 -6.51 16.51 -14.17
C SER A 194 -7.76 17.08 -14.85
N ARG A 195 -8.89 16.36 -14.78
CA ARG A 195 -10.18 16.82 -15.30
C ARG A 195 -10.82 17.95 -14.49
N ASN A 196 -10.36 18.26 -13.28
CA ASN A 196 -10.90 19.38 -12.48
C ASN A 196 -10.62 20.73 -13.16
N GLN A 197 -9.67 20.82 -14.09
CA GLN A 197 -9.39 22.03 -14.87
C GLN A 197 -10.55 22.41 -15.82
N TYR A 198 -11.45 21.48 -16.12
CA TYR A 198 -12.63 21.73 -16.97
C TYR A 198 -13.81 22.30 -16.18
N LEU A 199 -13.73 22.31 -14.84
CA LEU A 199 -14.77 22.85 -13.98
C LEU A 199 -14.57 24.35 -13.79
N THR A 200 -15.68 25.11 -13.83
CA THR A 200 -15.69 26.49 -13.33
C THR A 200 -15.47 26.52 -11.81
N SER A 201 -15.16 27.69 -11.24
CA SER A 201 -15.01 27.82 -9.77
C SER A 201 -16.27 27.40 -9.02
N GLU A 202 -17.46 27.80 -9.52
CA GLU A 202 -18.76 27.38 -8.97
C GLU A 202 -18.94 25.85 -9.05
N GLN A 203 -18.60 25.24 -10.19
CA GLN A 203 -18.69 23.79 -10.33
C GLN A 203 -17.71 23.04 -9.40
N LYS A 204 -16.54 23.61 -9.08
CA LYS A 204 -15.62 23.00 -8.10
C LYS A 204 -16.21 23.00 -6.69
N GLU A 205 -16.87 24.09 -6.29
CA GLU A 205 -17.57 24.16 -5.00
C GLU A 205 -18.72 23.15 -4.96
N GLN A 206 -19.53 23.09 -6.02
CA GLN A 206 -20.61 22.12 -6.16
C GLN A 206 -20.11 20.67 -6.10
N ALA A 207 -18.97 20.36 -6.75
CA ALA A 207 -18.40 19.01 -6.78
C ALA A 207 -17.95 18.48 -5.41
N ALA A 208 -17.82 19.33 -4.38
CA ALA A 208 -17.56 18.90 -3.01
C ALA A 208 -18.66 17.97 -2.45
N VAL A 209 -19.89 18.04 -3.01
CA VAL A 209 -21.02 17.19 -2.62
C VAL A 209 -20.73 15.69 -2.80
N LEU A 210 -19.85 15.30 -3.73
CA LEU A 210 -19.45 13.90 -3.91
C LEU A 210 -18.81 13.34 -2.64
N TYR A 211 -17.78 14.02 -2.13
CA TYR A 211 -17.11 13.56 -0.93
C TYR A 211 -18.00 13.67 0.31
N ARG A 212 -18.78 14.76 0.40
CA ARG A 212 -19.76 14.93 1.48
C ARG A 212 -20.72 13.75 1.50
N SER A 213 -21.35 13.38 0.39
CA SER A 213 -22.26 12.24 0.30
C SER A 213 -21.63 10.91 0.75
N LEU A 214 -20.37 10.66 0.39
CA LEU A 214 -19.61 9.50 0.84
C LEU A 214 -19.36 9.52 2.35
N GLN A 215 -19.09 10.68 2.93
CA GLN A 215 -18.92 10.82 4.39
C GLN A 215 -20.23 10.54 5.14
N TRP A 216 -21.38 10.98 4.61
CA TRP A 216 -22.68 10.69 5.22
C TRP A 216 -22.98 9.19 5.21
N ALA A 217 -22.73 8.50 4.10
CA ALA A 217 -22.84 7.05 4.04
C ALA A 217 -21.85 6.35 5.00
N LYS A 218 -20.61 6.86 5.12
CA LYS A 218 -19.64 6.36 6.10
C LYS A 218 -20.13 6.52 7.53
N GLN A 219 -20.75 7.66 7.87
CA GLN A 219 -21.29 7.89 9.21
C GLN A 219 -22.44 6.93 9.52
N ALA A 220 -23.39 6.73 8.60
CA ALA A 220 -24.46 5.75 8.76
C ALA A 220 -23.90 4.33 8.93
N PHE A 221 -22.86 3.99 8.15
CA PHE A 221 -22.15 2.73 8.29
C PHE A 221 -21.53 2.52 9.68
N ILE A 222 -20.85 3.55 10.22
CA ILE A 222 -20.30 3.53 11.57
C ILE A 222 -21.42 3.39 12.63
N GLN A 223 -22.61 3.91 12.36
CA GLN A 223 -23.79 3.77 13.23
C GLN A 223 -24.49 2.41 13.10
N GLY A 224 -24.00 1.51 12.24
CA GLY A 224 -24.47 0.13 12.12
C GLY A 224 -25.22 -0.19 10.82
N GLU A 225 -25.37 0.78 9.90
CA GLU A 225 -26.00 0.51 8.60
C GLU A 225 -25.03 -0.22 7.67
N ILE A 226 -25.32 -1.48 7.35
CA ILE A 226 -24.48 -2.33 6.51
C ILE A 226 -25.16 -2.76 5.21
N ALA A 227 -26.45 -2.46 5.04
CA ALA A 227 -27.19 -2.81 3.84
C ALA A 227 -26.89 -1.84 2.70
N THR A 228 -26.85 -2.36 1.48
CA THR A 228 -26.45 -1.60 0.30
C THR A 228 -27.44 -0.50 -0.04
N GLU A 229 -28.73 -0.82 -0.05
CA GLU A 229 -29.76 0.12 -0.51
C GLU A 229 -29.82 1.38 0.36
N PRO A 230 -29.88 1.32 1.71
CA PRO A 230 -29.86 2.52 2.54
C PRO A 230 -28.61 3.39 2.34
N LEU A 231 -27.41 2.78 2.27
CA LEU A 231 -26.17 3.52 2.05
C LEU A 231 -26.15 4.25 0.70
N ILE A 232 -26.61 3.58 -0.37
CA ILE A 232 -26.74 4.20 -1.69
C ILE A 232 -27.77 5.34 -1.68
N GLN A 233 -28.90 5.17 -0.98
CA GLN A 233 -29.93 6.21 -0.90
C GLN A 233 -29.44 7.46 -0.16
N ILE A 234 -28.68 7.31 0.92
CA ILE A 234 -28.03 8.43 1.61
C ILE A 234 -27.15 9.23 0.64
N VAL A 235 -26.32 8.52 -0.15
CA VAL A 235 -25.49 9.18 -1.16
C VAL A 235 -26.34 9.92 -2.19
N LYS A 236 -27.34 9.26 -2.77
CA LYS A 236 -28.19 9.83 -3.83
C LYS A 236 -28.97 11.05 -3.34
N GLN A 237 -29.50 11.02 -2.12
CA GLN A 237 -30.21 12.14 -1.51
C GLN A 237 -29.29 13.35 -1.33
N GLU A 238 -28.07 13.13 -0.83
CA GLU A 238 -27.11 14.21 -0.66
C GLU A 238 -26.66 14.80 -2.01
N LEU A 239 -26.41 13.95 -3.02
CA LEU A 239 -26.09 14.41 -4.37
C LEU A 239 -27.23 15.24 -5.00
N ALA A 240 -28.49 14.92 -4.70
CA ALA A 240 -29.66 15.66 -5.19
C ALA A 240 -29.77 17.09 -4.63
N SER A 241 -28.99 17.45 -3.61
CA SER A 241 -28.88 18.83 -3.12
C SER A 241 -28.23 19.79 -4.13
N VAL A 242 -27.57 19.26 -5.17
CA VAL A 242 -26.96 20.00 -6.27
C VAL A 242 -27.61 19.55 -7.59
N PRO A 243 -28.63 20.27 -8.10
CA PRO A 243 -29.41 19.86 -9.28
C PRO A 243 -28.61 19.65 -10.56
N GLU A 244 -27.44 20.29 -10.68
CA GLU A 244 -26.53 20.20 -11.82
C GLU A 244 -25.81 18.85 -11.90
N ILE A 245 -25.77 18.08 -10.80
CA ILE A 245 -25.15 16.77 -10.74
C ILE A 245 -26.02 15.74 -11.45
N LYS A 246 -25.49 15.13 -12.51
CA LYS A 246 -26.11 14.01 -13.20
C LYS A 246 -25.42 12.71 -12.80
N ILE A 247 -26.04 11.96 -11.91
CA ILE A 247 -25.52 10.67 -11.44
C ILE A 247 -25.46 9.69 -12.62
N GLN A 248 -24.29 9.10 -12.85
CA GLN A 248 -24.12 7.97 -13.77
C GLN A 248 -24.29 6.65 -13.02
N TYR A 249 -23.62 6.50 -11.88
CA TYR A 249 -23.86 5.39 -10.95
C TYR A 249 -23.50 5.78 -9.52
N VAL A 250 -24.14 5.09 -8.57
CA VAL A 250 -23.71 4.94 -7.18
C VAL A 250 -23.86 3.46 -6.87
N GLU A 251 -22.74 2.78 -6.64
CA GLU A 251 -22.70 1.32 -6.48
C GLU A 251 -21.86 0.94 -5.27
N LEU A 252 -22.25 -0.15 -4.60
CA LEU A 252 -21.51 -0.78 -3.52
C LEU A 252 -21.08 -2.18 -3.96
N VAL A 253 -19.77 -2.38 -4.05
CA VAL A 253 -19.16 -3.63 -4.53
C VAL A 253 -18.09 -4.13 -3.58
N HIS A 254 -17.69 -5.39 -3.71
CA HIS A 254 -16.54 -5.91 -2.99
C HIS A 254 -15.24 -5.26 -3.52
N PRO A 255 -14.34 -4.71 -2.67
CA PRO A 255 -13.17 -3.94 -3.12
C PRO A 255 -12.20 -4.66 -4.08
N ASN A 256 -12.06 -5.99 -3.98
CA ASN A 256 -11.14 -6.76 -4.84
C ASN A 256 -11.83 -7.39 -6.06
N SER A 257 -12.89 -8.19 -5.86
CA SER A 257 -13.63 -8.85 -6.95
C SER A 257 -14.55 -7.92 -7.74
N LEU A 258 -14.86 -6.73 -7.21
CA LEU A 258 -15.81 -5.75 -7.77
C LEU A 258 -17.21 -6.29 -8.02
N THR A 259 -17.56 -7.42 -7.40
CA THR A 259 -18.90 -7.99 -7.44
C THR A 259 -19.85 -7.15 -6.59
N PRO A 260 -21.08 -6.87 -7.06
CA PRO A 260 -22.09 -6.17 -6.26
C PRO A 260 -22.33 -6.83 -4.91
N LEU A 261 -22.54 -6.01 -3.88
CA LEU A 261 -22.88 -6.47 -2.53
C LEU A 261 -24.37 -6.24 -2.25
N LEU A 262 -24.95 -7.09 -1.42
CA LEU A 262 -26.26 -6.85 -0.78
C LEU A 262 -26.07 -6.19 0.59
N SER A 263 -25.03 -6.60 1.31
CA SER A 263 -24.60 -6.03 2.59
C SER A 263 -23.08 -6.08 2.73
N ILE A 264 -22.54 -5.32 3.67
CA ILE A 264 -21.11 -5.29 4.00
C ILE A 264 -20.83 -6.26 5.16
N ASP A 265 -20.27 -7.42 4.84
CA ASP A 265 -19.80 -8.35 5.87
C ASP A 265 -18.44 -7.93 6.46
N GLU A 266 -17.43 -7.75 5.61
CA GLU A 266 -16.07 -7.35 6.03
C GLU A 266 -15.64 -6.01 5.43
N SER A 267 -15.85 -5.80 4.13
CA SER A 267 -15.54 -4.54 3.47
C SER A 267 -16.36 -4.32 2.21
N GLY A 268 -16.64 -3.05 1.92
CA GLY A 268 -17.39 -2.61 0.75
C GLY A 268 -16.77 -1.34 0.15
N LEU A 269 -16.63 -1.31 -1.16
CA LEU A 269 -16.24 -0.13 -1.94
C LEU A 269 -17.52 0.57 -2.39
N LEU A 270 -17.83 1.72 -1.79
CA LEU A 270 -18.90 2.60 -2.22
C LEU A 270 -18.33 3.60 -3.22
N ALA A 271 -18.75 3.52 -4.48
CA ALA A 271 -18.19 4.29 -5.58
C ALA A 271 -19.25 5.12 -6.29
N ILE A 272 -18.86 6.32 -6.71
CA ILE A 272 -19.71 7.30 -7.40
C ILE A 272 -19.07 7.62 -8.76
N ALA A 273 -19.89 7.71 -9.79
CA ALA A 273 -19.58 8.51 -10.97
C ALA A 273 -20.75 9.43 -11.31
N CYS A 274 -20.44 10.68 -11.64
CA CYS A 274 -21.44 11.66 -12.06
C CYS A 274 -20.86 12.63 -13.09
N TYR A 275 -21.74 13.39 -13.73
CA TYR A 275 -21.38 14.52 -14.57
C TYR A 275 -21.75 15.82 -13.87
N LEU A 276 -20.85 16.80 -13.96
CA LEU A 276 -21.11 18.19 -13.65
C LEU A 276 -20.74 19.04 -14.87
N GLY A 277 -21.75 19.61 -15.52
CA GLY A 277 -21.59 20.12 -16.89
C GLY A 277 -21.20 18.99 -17.85
N ALA A 278 -20.09 19.16 -18.58
CA ALA A 278 -19.51 18.13 -19.46
C ALA A 278 -18.47 17.24 -18.76
N THR A 279 -18.08 17.56 -17.54
CA THR A 279 -16.97 16.90 -16.85
C THR A 279 -17.48 15.69 -16.09
N ARG A 280 -16.94 14.50 -16.41
CA ARG A 280 -17.20 13.27 -15.68
C ARG A 280 -16.27 13.17 -14.46
N LEU A 281 -16.85 13.13 -13.27
CA LEU A 281 -16.16 13.01 -11.99
C LEU A 281 -16.37 11.61 -11.41
N ILE A 282 -15.38 11.13 -10.66
CA ILE A 282 -15.46 9.88 -9.89
C ILE A 282 -14.92 10.13 -8.50
N ASP A 283 -15.49 9.44 -7.53
CA ASP A 283 -14.99 9.38 -6.16
C ASP A 283 -15.39 8.05 -5.53
N ASN A 284 -14.72 7.64 -4.47
CA ASN A 284 -15.03 6.40 -3.76
C ASN A 284 -14.58 6.43 -2.30
N ILE A 285 -15.15 5.52 -1.50
CA ILE A 285 -14.68 5.22 -0.16
C ILE A 285 -14.78 3.72 0.12
N ILE A 286 -13.82 3.19 0.87
CA ILE A 286 -13.88 1.82 1.40
C ILE A 286 -14.44 1.87 2.82
N LEU A 287 -15.57 1.20 3.01
CA LEU A 287 -16.20 0.93 4.29
C LEU A 287 -15.69 -0.43 4.79
N ARG A 288 -15.23 -0.51 6.04
CA ARG A 288 -14.66 -1.74 6.63
C ARG A 288 -15.41 -2.10 7.89
N ASN A 289 -16.06 -3.25 7.89
CA ASN A 289 -16.71 -3.84 9.04
C ASN A 289 -15.75 -4.83 9.71
N ARG A 290 -14.72 -4.28 10.37
CA ARG A 290 -13.76 -5.07 11.11
C ARG A 290 -13.40 -4.37 12.41
N LYS A 291 -12.96 -5.13 13.40
CA LYS A 291 -12.41 -4.53 14.62
C LYS A 291 -11.13 -3.75 14.27
N PRO A 292 -10.78 -2.67 14.98
CA PRO A 292 -9.61 -1.90 14.63
C PRO A 292 -8.31 -2.69 14.82
N ILE A 293 -7.29 -2.31 14.07
CA ILE A 293 -5.93 -2.83 14.13
C ILE A 293 -5.02 -1.76 14.72
N ILE A 294 -4.18 -2.17 15.65
CA ILE A 294 -3.09 -1.35 16.18
C ILE A 294 -1.77 -1.89 15.63
N ALA A 295 -1.07 -1.07 14.87
CA ALA A 295 0.28 -1.36 14.39
C ALA A 295 1.30 -0.70 15.31
N ILE A 296 2.23 -1.47 15.90
CA ILE A 296 3.27 -0.97 16.80
C ILE A 296 4.65 -1.28 16.21
N ASP A 297 5.29 -0.27 15.67
CA ASP A 297 6.65 -0.34 15.12
C ASP A 297 7.68 0.29 16.05
N GLY A 298 8.95 -0.03 15.81
CA GLY A 298 10.07 0.62 16.50
C GLY A 298 11.32 -0.25 16.56
N PRO A 299 12.46 0.31 17.01
CA PRO A 299 13.72 -0.41 17.09
C PRO A 299 13.71 -1.48 18.20
N ALA A 300 14.68 -2.38 18.16
CA ALA A 300 14.84 -3.40 19.19
C ALA A 300 15.12 -2.76 20.56
N GLY A 301 14.57 -3.31 21.65
CA GLY A 301 14.76 -2.78 23.01
C GLY A 301 13.84 -1.63 23.41
N ALA A 302 13.00 -1.09 22.51
CA ALA A 302 12.05 -0.01 22.82
C ALA A 302 10.85 -0.43 23.71
N GLY A 303 10.83 -1.66 24.24
CA GLY A 303 9.73 -2.16 25.09
C GLY A 303 8.51 -2.69 24.33
N LYS A 304 8.57 -2.81 23.00
CA LYS A 304 7.44 -3.19 22.14
C LYS A 304 6.70 -4.44 22.59
N SER A 305 7.38 -5.58 22.75
CA SER A 305 6.69 -6.86 22.99
C SER A 305 5.91 -6.85 24.30
N THR A 306 6.48 -6.23 25.33
CA THR A 306 5.83 -6.12 26.64
C THR A 306 4.64 -5.15 26.61
N VAL A 307 4.80 -3.98 25.98
CA VAL A 307 3.73 -3.00 25.83
C VAL A 307 2.60 -3.56 24.97
N THR A 308 2.91 -4.08 23.78
CA THR A 308 1.94 -4.62 22.81
C THR A 308 1.10 -5.73 23.42
N ARG A 309 1.72 -6.66 24.19
CA ARG A 309 0.98 -7.72 24.88
C ARG A 309 0.01 -7.18 25.92
N ARG A 310 0.40 -6.17 26.70
CA ARG A 310 -0.47 -5.54 27.69
C ARG A 310 -1.60 -4.74 27.05
N VAL A 311 -1.32 -4.01 25.98
CA VAL A 311 -2.34 -3.30 25.18
C VAL A 311 -3.35 -4.30 24.62
N ALA A 312 -2.89 -5.40 24.03
CA ALA A 312 -3.75 -6.46 23.51
C ALA A 312 -4.65 -7.06 24.62
N GLN A 313 -4.08 -7.34 25.80
CA GLN A 313 -4.82 -7.85 26.94
C GLN A 313 -5.87 -6.85 27.46
N GLN A 314 -5.51 -5.58 27.63
CA GLN A 314 -6.42 -4.54 28.15
C GLN A 314 -7.57 -4.24 27.19
N LEU A 315 -7.33 -4.30 25.88
CA LEU A 315 -8.33 -4.01 24.85
C LEU A 315 -9.10 -5.26 24.37
N GLY A 316 -8.72 -6.46 24.83
CA GLY A 316 -9.32 -7.72 24.37
C GLY A 316 -9.06 -8.00 22.88
N LEU A 317 -7.89 -7.57 22.38
CA LEU A 317 -7.45 -7.73 21.00
C LEU A 317 -6.46 -8.90 20.88
N MET A 318 -6.36 -9.49 19.68
CA MET A 318 -5.37 -10.53 19.39
C MET A 318 -3.96 -9.93 19.33
N TYR A 319 -3.02 -10.49 20.09
CA TYR A 319 -1.60 -10.14 19.99
C TYR A 319 -0.94 -10.90 18.84
N LEU A 320 -0.36 -10.18 17.88
CA LEU A 320 0.38 -10.75 16.76
C LEU A 320 1.89 -10.44 16.89
N ASP A 321 2.67 -11.43 17.35
CA ASP A 321 4.13 -11.38 17.38
C ASP A 321 4.71 -11.73 16.00
N THR A 322 4.84 -10.73 15.13
CA THR A 322 5.44 -10.96 13.81
C THR A 322 6.90 -11.40 13.89
N GLY A 323 7.61 -10.98 14.95
CA GLY A 323 8.99 -11.41 15.20
C GLY A 323 9.11 -12.91 15.42
N ALA A 324 8.14 -13.54 16.08
CA ALA A 324 8.07 -14.99 16.24
C ALA A 324 7.90 -15.70 14.90
N MET A 325 7.10 -15.15 13.98
CA MET A 325 6.92 -15.71 12.63
C MET A 325 8.25 -15.73 11.86
N TYR A 326 9.00 -14.62 11.86
CA TYR A 326 10.32 -14.56 11.22
C TYR A 326 11.32 -15.53 11.87
N ARG A 327 11.28 -15.68 13.20
CA ARG A 327 12.13 -16.66 13.91
C ARG A 327 11.74 -18.10 13.60
N ALA A 328 10.46 -18.42 13.41
CA ALA A 328 10.02 -19.75 12.99
C ALA A 328 10.50 -20.12 11.60
N ILE A 329 10.42 -19.20 10.62
CA ILE A 329 11.02 -19.41 9.31
C ILE A 329 12.53 -19.61 9.42
N THR A 330 13.21 -18.78 10.21
CA THR A 330 14.66 -18.90 10.43
C THR A 330 15.02 -20.26 11.02
N TRP A 331 14.25 -20.74 12.00
CA TRP A 331 14.40 -22.07 12.57
C TRP A 331 14.22 -23.15 11.50
N LEU A 332 13.19 -23.06 10.66
CA LEU A 332 12.96 -24.04 9.58
C LEU A 332 14.13 -24.08 8.60
N VAL A 333 14.63 -22.91 8.16
CA VAL A 333 15.79 -22.84 7.26
C VAL A 333 17.01 -23.52 7.88
N LEU A 334 17.33 -23.20 9.15
CA LEU A 334 18.44 -23.82 9.88
C LEU A 334 18.33 -25.35 10.02
N ASN A 335 17.10 -25.89 9.98
CA ASN A 335 16.84 -27.33 10.08
C ASN A 335 16.61 -28.00 8.71
N SER A 336 16.70 -27.26 7.60
CA SER A 336 16.38 -27.74 6.25
C SER A 336 17.59 -28.16 5.40
N ASN A 337 18.80 -28.13 5.96
CA ASN A 337 20.07 -28.37 5.23
C ASN A 337 20.24 -27.45 3.99
N ILE A 338 19.63 -26.27 4.01
CA ILE A 338 19.77 -25.22 2.99
C ILE A 338 20.81 -24.22 3.45
N ASN A 339 21.67 -23.75 2.53
CA ASN A 339 22.61 -22.67 2.83
C ASN A 339 21.84 -21.36 3.07
N LEU A 340 22.20 -20.60 4.11
CA LEU A 340 21.53 -19.34 4.46
C LEU A 340 21.61 -18.29 3.34
N ASP A 341 22.61 -18.39 2.48
CA ASP A 341 22.82 -17.49 1.33
C ASP A 341 22.12 -17.98 0.05
N ASP A 342 21.52 -19.18 0.05
CA ASP A 342 20.75 -19.69 -1.09
C ASP A 342 19.31 -19.16 -1.05
N GLU A 343 19.14 -17.91 -1.47
CA GLU A 343 17.84 -17.23 -1.47
C GLU A 343 16.78 -17.96 -2.30
N ALA A 344 17.17 -18.66 -3.36
CA ALA A 344 16.25 -19.38 -4.22
C ALA A 344 15.69 -20.64 -3.52
N ALA A 345 16.57 -21.43 -2.88
CA ALA A 345 16.13 -22.59 -2.11
C ALA A 345 15.29 -22.18 -0.88
N ILE A 346 15.65 -21.07 -0.22
CA ILE A 346 14.85 -20.51 0.88
C ILE A 346 13.48 -20.05 0.39
N ALA A 347 13.42 -19.37 -0.76
CA ALA A 347 12.15 -18.93 -1.35
C ALA A 347 11.23 -20.12 -1.65
N GLU A 348 11.77 -21.18 -2.24
CA GLU A 348 11.04 -22.43 -2.51
C GLU A 348 10.49 -23.03 -1.22
N LEU A 349 11.34 -23.17 -0.19
CA LEU A 349 10.95 -23.72 1.11
C LEU A 349 9.82 -22.91 1.76
N VAL A 350 9.96 -21.58 1.82
CA VAL A 350 9.02 -20.71 2.53
C VAL A 350 7.66 -20.62 1.84
N SER A 351 7.62 -20.75 0.51
CA SER A 351 6.36 -20.73 -0.27
C SER A 351 5.38 -21.86 0.09
N GLN A 352 5.88 -22.92 0.74
CA GLN A 352 5.10 -24.11 1.10
C GLN A 352 4.78 -24.16 2.61
N VAL A 353 5.15 -23.13 3.37
CA VAL A 353 5.03 -23.12 4.83
C VAL A 353 3.63 -22.73 5.30
N SER A 354 3.10 -23.52 6.22
CA SER A 354 1.97 -23.13 7.07
C SER A 354 2.45 -22.72 8.45
N LEU A 355 2.19 -21.46 8.83
CA LEU A 355 2.40 -20.97 10.20
C LEU A 355 1.07 -20.85 10.93
N GLU A 356 1.04 -21.36 12.15
CA GLU A 356 -0.09 -21.15 13.08
C GLU A 356 0.42 -20.42 14.32
N LEU A 357 -0.11 -19.22 14.55
CA LEU A 357 0.16 -18.42 15.73
C LEU A 357 -1.04 -18.39 16.67
N THR A 358 -0.78 -18.70 17.94
CA THR A 358 -1.67 -18.42 19.08
C THR A 358 -0.91 -17.63 20.13
N PRO A 359 -1.57 -17.04 21.14
CA PRO A 359 -0.87 -16.28 22.18
C PRO A 359 0.17 -17.10 22.96
N GLN A 360 0.03 -18.42 23.02
CA GLN A 360 0.89 -19.32 23.78
C GLN A 360 1.82 -20.18 22.91
N GLN A 361 1.50 -20.35 21.63
CA GLN A 361 2.13 -21.37 20.78
C GLN A 361 2.33 -20.87 19.36
N ILE A 362 3.48 -21.20 18.79
CA ILE A 362 3.78 -21.07 17.36
C ILE A 362 4.08 -22.44 16.78
N LYS A 363 3.36 -22.80 15.72
CA LYS A 363 3.61 -24.00 14.93
C LYS A 363 4.06 -23.66 13.53
N ILE A 364 4.94 -24.49 12.99
CA ILE A 364 5.34 -24.46 11.59
C ILE A 364 5.11 -25.86 11.01
N ASN A 365 4.31 -25.96 9.95
CA ASN A 365 3.89 -27.22 9.35
C ASN A 365 3.35 -28.24 10.40
N GLY A 366 2.59 -27.73 11.38
CA GLY A 366 2.01 -28.51 12.48
C GLY A 366 2.96 -28.81 13.65
N GLN A 367 4.27 -28.57 13.52
CA GLN A 367 5.25 -28.77 14.59
C GLN A 367 5.32 -27.54 15.51
N ASP A 368 5.19 -27.74 16.81
CA ASP A 368 5.42 -26.70 17.82
C ASP A 368 6.91 -26.35 17.90
N VAL A 369 7.22 -25.07 17.65
CA VAL A 369 8.58 -24.53 17.67
C VAL A 369 8.76 -23.41 18.70
N THR A 370 7.78 -23.25 19.60
CA THR A 370 7.69 -22.13 20.55
C THR A 370 8.97 -21.88 21.33
N GLU A 371 9.58 -22.93 21.89
CA GLU A 371 10.86 -22.80 22.60
C GLU A 371 12.06 -22.79 21.65
N ALA A 372 12.00 -23.56 20.56
CA ALA A 372 13.11 -23.70 19.62
C ALA A 372 13.45 -22.38 18.90
N ILE A 373 12.46 -21.53 18.66
CA ILE A 373 12.66 -20.21 18.05
C ILE A 373 13.35 -19.19 18.96
N ARG A 374 13.53 -19.49 20.26
CA ARG A 374 14.19 -18.61 21.24
C ARG A 374 15.67 -18.89 21.43
N THR A 375 16.19 -19.88 20.71
CA THR A 375 17.62 -20.24 20.78
C THR A 375 18.52 -19.10 20.28
N LEU A 376 19.76 -19.09 20.76
CA LEU A 376 20.78 -18.10 20.34
C LEU A 376 21.07 -18.19 18.83
N GLN A 377 21.09 -19.41 18.28
CA GLN A 377 21.35 -19.65 16.85
C GLN A 377 20.27 -19.01 15.95
N VAL A 378 18.99 -19.15 16.30
CA VAL A 378 17.88 -18.50 15.58
C VAL A 378 17.96 -16.98 15.73
N THR A 379 18.23 -16.50 16.94
CA THR A 379 18.36 -15.06 17.22
C THR A 379 19.49 -14.41 16.42
N ALA A 380 20.62 -15.11 16.25
CA ALA A 380 21.75 -14.64 15.46
C ALA A 380 21.44 -14.60 13.95
N SER A 381 20.59 -15.50 13.45
CA SER A 381 20.35 -15.68 12.00
C SER A 381 19.11 -14.94 11.48
N VAL A 382 18.15 -14.58 12.34
CA VAL A 382 16.85 -14.02 11.92
C VAL A 382 16.96 -12.73 11.12
N SER A 383 17.96 -11.89 11.41
CA SER A 383 18.15 -10.63 10.66
C SER A 383 18.52 -10.87 9.20
N ALA A 384 19.35 -11.88 8.90
CA ALA A 384 19.71 -12.22 7.53
C ALA A 384 18.51 -12.80 6.77
N ILE A 385 17.84 -13.79 7.37
CA ILE A 385 16.69 -14.45 6.75
C ILE A 385 15.51 -13.49 6.55
N SER A 386 15.20 -12.65 7.53
CA SER A 386 14.12 -11.66 7.42
C SER A 386 14.43 -10.48 6.51
N ALA A 387 15.67 -10.33 6.02
CA ALA A 387 16.02 -9.34 5.01
C ALA A 387 15.73 -9.83 3.58
N GLN A 388 15.61 -11.14 3.37
CA GLN A 388 15.34 -11.72 2.06
C GLN A 388 13.91 -11.40 1.58
N GLY A 389 13.79 -10.98 0.32
CA GLY A 389 12.52 -10.51 -0.24
C GLY A 389 11.45 -11.58 -0.33
N ALA A 390 11.81 -12.83 -0.66
CA ALA A 390 10.87 -13.94 -0.74
C ALA A 390 10.24 -14.25 0.64
N VAL A 391 11.08 -14.28 1.69
CA VAL A 391 10.63 -14.50 3.07
C VAL A 391 9.65 -13.42 3.50
N ARG A 392 9.98 -12.15 3.23
CA ARG A 392 9.09 -11.02 3.57
C ARG A 392 7.76 -11.10 2.83
N ARG A 393 7.77 -11.29 1.52
CA ARG A 393 6.54 -11.35 0.72
C ARG A 393 5.56 -12.40 1.26
N GLU A 394 6.05 -13.59 1.55
CA GLU A 394 5.20 -14.66 2.06
C GLU A 394 4.71 -14.39 3.49
N LEU A 395 5.59 -13.95 4.40
CA LEU A 395 5.18 -13.66 5.77
C LEU A 395 4.23 -12.47 5.88
N VAL A 396 4.42 -11.42 5.08
CA VAL A 396 3.51 -10.27 5.05
C VAL A 396 2.10 -10.71 4.61
N LYS A 397 1.99 -11.59 3.62
CA LYS A 397 0.71 -12.16 3.19
C LYS A 397 0.01 -12.89 4.34
N GLN A 398 0.73 -13.73 5.08
CA GLN A 398 0.18 -14.46 6.23
C GLN A 398 -0.20 -13.51 7.38
N GLN A 399 0.64 -12.51 7.68
CA GLN A 399 0.37 -11.48 8.67
C GLN A 399 -0.89 -10.67 8.33
N GLN A 400 -1.05 -10.27 7.06
CA GLN A 400 -2.24 -9.58 6.57
C GLN A 400 -3.50 -10.44 6.71
N GLY A 401 -3.37 -11.77 6.54
CA GLY A 401 -4.43 -12.74 6.81
C GLY A 401 -5.00 -12.63 8.23
N TYR A 402 -4.14 -12.50 9.25
CA TYR A 402 -4.56 -12.30 10.64
C TYR A 402 -5.36 -11.01 10.85
N GLY A 403 -5.10 -9.97 10.06
CA GLY A 403 -5.79 -8.68 10.15
C GLY A 403 -7.06 -8.54 9.31
N GLN A 404 -7.50 -9.57 8.58
CA GLN A 404 -8.69 -9.47 7.73
C GLN A 404 -9.95 -9.10 8.54
N LYS A 405 -10.22 -9.83 9.62
CA LYS A 405 -11.31 -9.54 10.57
C LYS A 405 -10.97 -8.42 11.57
N GLY A 406 -9.74 -7.91 11.47
CA GLY A 406 -9.18 -6.93 12.38
C GLY A 406 -9.15 -7.41 13.83
N GLY A 407 -9.11 -6.47 14.77
CA GLY A 407 -9.07 -6.79 16.20
C GLY A 407 -7.70 -7.32 16.64
N VAL A 408 -6.65 -6.79 16.04
CA VAL A 408 -5.26 -7.23 16.19
C VAL A 408 -4.40 -6.08 16.70
N VAL A 409 -3.50 -6.37 17.64
CA VAL A 409 -2.36 -5.52 17.98
C VAL A 409 -1.12 -6.24 17.49
N ALA A 410 -0.52 -5.73 16.43
CA ALA A 410 0.64 -6.33 15.78
C ALA A 410 1.88 -5.52 16.07
N GLU A 411 2.98 -6.19 16.39
CA GLU A 411 4.27 -5.54 16.58
C GLU A 411 5.31 -5.97 15.55
N GLY A 412 6.23 -5.05 15.22
CA GLY A 412 7.30 -5.33 14.29
C GLY A 412 8.15 -4.12 13.98
N ARG A 413 8.60 -4.04 12.72
CA ARG A 413 9.47 -2.97 12.21
C ARG A 413 8.85 -2.21 11.04
N ASP A 414 7.88 -2.83 10.38
CA ASP A 414 7.24 -2.37 9.15
C ASP A 414 5.74 -2.67 9.16
N ILE A 415 5.13 -2.77 10.35
CA ILE A 415 3.71 -3.08 10.51
C ILE A 415 2.84 -1.97 9.95
N GLY A 416 3.07 -0.72 10.35
CA GLY A 416 2.27 0.43 9.93
C GLY A 416 2.59 0.92 8.51
N THR A 417 3.72 0.48 7.93
CA THR A 417 4.16 0.89 6.59
C THR A 417 3.84 -0.16 5.52
N HIS A 418 4.03 -1.45 5.80
CA HIS A 418 3.92 -2.53 4.80
C HIS A 418 2.85 -3.58 5.14
N VAL A 419 2.75 -4.00 6.41
CA VAL A 419 1.82 -5.08 6.79
C VAL A 419 0.38 -4.57 6.85
N PHE A 420 0.12 -3.57 7.70
CA PHE A 420 -1.16 -2.93 7.93
C PHE A 420 -1.08 -1.41 7.68
N PRO A 421 -0.86 -0.97 6.42
CA PRO A 421 -0.83 0.45 6.07
C PRO A 421 -2.16 1.17 6.28
N HIS A 422 -3.25 0.44 6.51
CA HIS A 422 -4.56 0.98 6.84
C HIS A 422 -5.00 0.61 8.27
N ALA A 423 -4.05 0.34 9.18
CA ALA A 423 -4.36 0.22 10.61
C ALA A 423 -4.96 1.53 11.12
N GLU A 424 -5.99 1.43 11.95
CA GLU A 424 -6.71 2.56 12.52
C GLU A 424 -5.87 3.32 13.55
N LEU A 425 -4.89 2.65 14.20
CA LEU A 425 -3.88 3.28 15.03
C LEU A 425 -2.49 2.74 14.69
N LYS A 426 -1.56 3.65 14.41
CA LYS A 426 -0.13 3.33 14.20
C LYS A 426 0.70 4.03 15.25
N ILE A 427 1.50 3.26 15.97
CA ILE A 427 2.42 3.75 17.00
C ILE A 427 3.84 3.45 16.57
N PHE A 428 4.72 4.43 16.69
CA PHE A 428 6.15 4.24 16.57
C PHE A 428 6.79 4.39 17.96
N LEU A 429 7.08 3.28 18.61
CA LEU A 429 7.75 3.24 19.91
C LEU A 429 9.24 3.46 19.71
N THR A 430 9.80 4.44 20.41
CA THR A 430 11.24 4.70 20.38
C THR A 430 11.80 4.86 21.80
N ALA A 431 13.11 4.76 21.91
CA ALA A 431 13.87 5.03 23.12
C ALA A 431 15.31 5.38 22.74
N SER A 432 15.98 6.19 23.56
CA SER A 432 17.41 6.44 23.38
C SER A 432 18.20 5.14 23.40
N VAL A 433 19.32 5.12 22.66
CA VAL A 433 20.22 3.97 22.61
C VAL A 433 20.68 3.61 24.03
N GLN A 434 20.97 4.63 24.84
CA GLN A 434 21.41 4.52 26.23
C GLN A 434 20.37 3.80 27.10
N GLU A 435 19.11 4.22 27.02
CA GLU A 435 18.02 3.61 27.79
C GLU A 435 17.79 2.16 27.35
N ARG A 436 17.85 1.87 26.04
CA ARG A 436 17.73 0.50 25.52
C ARG A 436 18.91 -0.40 25.92
N ALA A 437 20.13 0.13 25.91
CA ALA A 437 21.31 -0.57 26.38
C ALA A 437 21.22 -0.88 27.88
N LYS A 438 20.75 0.08 28.70
CA LYS A 438 20.50 -0.11 30.13
C LYS A 438 19.48 -1.22 30.41
N ARG A 439 18.33 -1.21 29.71
CA ARG A 439 17.31 -2.27 29.82
C ARG A 439 17.89 -3.64 29.44
N ARG A 440 18.63 -3.70 28.32
CA ARG A 440 19.24 -4.95 27.84
C ARG A 440 20.29 -5.49 28.81
N LEU A 441 21.08 -4.61 29.42
CA LEU A 441 22.05 -5.00 30.44
C LEU A 441 21.36 -5.63 31.66
N GLN A 442 20.24 -5.07 32.12
CA GLN A 442 19.45 -5.64 33.21
C GLN A 442 18.91 -7.03 32.85
N ASP A 443 18.39 -7.22 31.63
CA ASP A 443 17.95 -8.54 31.15
C ASP A 443 19.07 -9.58 31.19
N LEU A 444 20.27 -9.20 30.72
CA LEU A 444 21.45 -10.07 30.68
C LEU A 444 21.95 -10.42 32.09
N ILE A 445 21.96 -9.45 33.00
CA ILE A 445 22.31 -9.68 34.42
C ILE A 445 21.33 -10.67 35.05
N HIS A 446 20.02 -10.52 34.80
CA HIS A 446 19.00 -11.47 35.27
C HIS A 446 19.14 -12.86 34.65
N ALA A 447 19.61 -12.95 33.39
CA ALA A 447 19.88 -14.22 32.71
C ALA A 447 21.23 -14.86 33.12
N GLY A 448 22.02 -14.22 33.99
CA GLY A 448 23.29 -14.74 34.50
C GLY A 448 24.53 -14.42 33.66
N GLU A 449 24.40 -13.59 32.62
CA GLU A 449 25.54 -13.13 31.81
C GLU A 449 26.20 -11.89 32.44
N LYS A 450 27.50 -11.98 32.75
CA LYS A 450 28.23 -10.95 33.53
C LYS A 450 29.35 -10.22 32.77
N GLN A 451 29.57 -10.50 31.49
CA GLN A 451 30.78 -10.04 30.77
C GLN A 451 30.56 -8.93 29.74
N ILE A 452 29.36 -8.37 29.60
CA ILE A 452 29.06 -7.36 28.56
C ILE A 452 29.02 -5.96 29.17
N THR A 453 29.72 -5.01 28.54
CA THR A 453 29.74 -3.60 28.96
C THR A 453 28.58 -2.81 28.34
N ILE A 454 28.11 -1.76 29.02
CA ILE A 454 27.04 -0.90 28.49
C ILE A 454 27.42 -0.25 27.16
N THR A 455 28.68 0.18 27.00
CA THR A 455 29.18 0.80 25.77
C THR A 455 29.15 -0.17 24.58
N GLN A 456 29.47 -1.45 24.81
CA GLN A 456 29.37 -2.46 23.76
C GLN A 456 27.92 -2.70 23.33
N LEU A 457 26.99 -2.75 24.30
CA LEU A 457 25.55 -2.85 24.00
C LEU A 457 25.03 -1.65 23.19
N GLU A 458 25.48 -0.44 23.51
CA GLU A 458 25.11 0.76 22.75
C GLU A 458 25.57 0.66 21.29
N GLN A 459 26.81 0.23 21.05
CA GLN A 459 27.35 0.02 19.70
C GLN A 459 26.58 -1.06 18.92
N ASP A 460 26.31 -2.20 19.56
CA ASP A 460 25.57 -3.30 18.93
C ASP A 460 24.14 -2.88 18.58
N ILE A 461 23.49 -2.11 19.45
CA ILE A 461 22.16 -1.55 19.21
C ILE A 461 22.18 -0.56 18.05
N GLN A 462 23.15 0.36 18.01
CA GLN A 462 23.28 1.32 16.91
C GLN A 462 23.51 0.64 15.56
N LEU A 463 24.41 -0.34 15.52
CA LEU A 463 24.68 -1.10 14.30
C LEU A 463 23.44 -1.85 13.82
N ARG A 464 22.67 -2.42 14.75
CA ARG A 464 21.42 -3.10 14.45
C ARG A 464 20.37 -2.15 13.90
N ASP A 465 20.16 -1.00 14.54
CA ASP A 465 19.22 0.01 14.09
C ASP A 465 19.60 0.53 12.69
N TYR A 466 20.89 0.76 12.44
CA TYR A 466 21.37 1.13 11.11
C TYR A 466 20.98 0.08 10.07
N ARG A 467 21.23 -1.20 10.33
CA ARG A 467 20.85 -2.30 9.42
C ARG A 467 19.35 -2.40 9.20
N ASP A 468 18.54 -2.25 10.25
CA ASP A 468 17.09 -2.34 10.17
C ASP A 468 16.50 -1.17 9.36
N SER A 469 17.05 0.04 9.49
CA SER A 469 16.58 1.23 8.78
C SER A 469 17.13 1.37 7.36
N HIS A 470 18.24 0.70 7.01
CA HIS A 470 18.88 0.77 5.69
C HIS A 470 18.76 -0.51 4.86
N ARG A 471 17.95 -1.48 5.29
CA ARG A 471 17.67 -2.66 4.46
C ARG A 471 16.88 -2.25 3.19
N GLN A 472 17.16 -2.94 2.09
CA GLN A 472 16.51 -2.67 0.80
C GLN A 472 15.00 -2.92 0.83
N ILE A 473 14.53 -3.92 1.59
CA ILE A 473 13.13 -4.33 1.60
C ILE A 473 12.49 -3.99 2.94
N ALA A 474 11.43 -3.17 2.87
CA ALA A 474 10.60 -2.74 3.98
C ALA A 474 11.40 -2.17 5.17
N PRO A 475 12.27 -1.16 5.01
CA PRO A 475 13.10 -0.63 6.10
C PRO A 475 12.29 -0.18 7.32
N LEU A 476 12.92 -0.22 8.51
CA LEU A 476 12.34 0.35 9.73
C LEU A 476 12.18 1.87 9.54
N GLN A 477 10.94 2.29 9.33
CA GLN A 477 10.57 3.68 9.13
C GLN A 477 9.27 3.98 9.86
N LYS A 478 9.17 5.19 10.41
CA LYS A 478 7.91 5.68 10.97
C LYS A 478 6.94 5.92 9.82
N ALA A 479 5.77 5.28 9.85
CA ALA A 479 4.69 5.60 8.91
C ALA A 479 4.29 7.08 9.04
N ALA A 480 3.90 7.73 7.95
CA ALA A 480 3.63 9.18 7.93
C ALA A 480 2.56 9.61 8.95
N ASP A 481 1.58 8.75 9.20
CA ASP A 481 0.47 8.92 10.14
C ASP A 481 0.68 8.22 11.49
N ALA A 482 1.88 7.67 11.75
CA ALA A 482 2.18 7.03 13.03
C ALA A 482 2.49 8.05 14.13
N ILE A 483 1.90 7.81 15.32
CA ILE A 483 2.16 8.60 16.52
C ILE A 483 3.43 8.07 17.18
N GLU A 484 4.41 8.96 17.34
CA GLU A 484 5.68 8.62 17.99
C GLU A 484 5.55 8.71 19.52
N ILE A 485 5.99 7.66 20.22
CA ILE A 485 6.05 7.63 21.68
C ILE A 485 7.48 7.29 22.12
N ILE A 486 8.13 8.26 22.74
CA ILE A 486 9.44 8.08 23.37
C ILE A 486 9.21 7.44 24.74
N THR A 487 9.79 6.25 24.95
CA THR A 487 9.59 5.45 26.17
C THR A 487 10.65 5.71 27.25
N ASP A 488 11.55 6.66 27.04
CA ASP A 488 12.57 7.05 28.01
C ASP A 488 11.92 7.60 29.28
N GLY A 489 12.27 7.02 30.43
CA GLY A 489 11.73 7.42 31.73
C GLY A 489 10.25 7.09 31.96
N LEU A 490 9.56 6.47 31.00
CA LEU A 490 8.18 6.02 31.15
C LEU A 490 8.12 4.59 31.65
N THR A 491 7.17 4.29 32.53
CA THR A 491 6.87 2.90 32.89
C THR A 491 6.12 2.20 31.76
N ILE A 492 6.11 0.86 31.75
CA ILE A 492 5.33 0.12 30.75
C ILE A 492 3.84 0.43 30.90
N GLU A 493 3.38 0.64 32.13
CA GLU A 493 2.02 1.04 32.49
C GLU A 493 1.65 2.39 31.85
N ASP A 494 2.52 3.40 31.95
CA ASP A 494 2.29 4.73 31.35
C ASP A 494 2.14 4.64 29.83
N VAL A 495 3.06 3.91 29.17
CA VAL A 495 3.03 3.73 27.71
C VAL A 495 1.78 2.96 27.29
N THR A 496 1.42 1.91 28.03
CA THR A 496 0.22 1.11 27.76
C THR A 496 -1.04 1.98 27.88
N ALA A 497 -1.19 2.74 28.97
CA ALA A 497 -2.33 3.63 29.19
C ALA A 497 -2.46 4.68 28.08
N LYS A 498 -1.33 5.25 27.63
CA LYS A 498 -1.31 6.21 26.52
C LYS A 498 -1.83 5.58 25.22
N ILE A 499 -1.35 4.39 24.86
CA ILE A 499 -1.80 3.71 23.64
C ILE A 499 -3.29 3.34 23.72
N VAL A 500 -3.76 2.89 24.88
CA VAL A 500 -5.18 2.59 25.11
C VAL A 500 -6.07 3.84 24.96
N SER A 501 -5.64 4.99 25.49
CA SER A 501 -6.34 6.28 25.29
C SER A 501 -6.41 6.65 23.80
N LEU A 502 -5.29 6.57 23.08
CA LEU A 502 -5.23 6.86 21.64
C LEU A 502 -6.13 5.93 20.83
N TYR A 503 -6.22 4.65 21.22
CA TYR A 503 -7.13 3.70 20.60
C TYR A 503 -8.60 4.09 20.81
N GLN A 504 -8.98 4.50 22.03
CA GLN A 504 -10.33 4.95 22.35
C GLN A 504 -10.74 6.21 21.55
N GLU A 505 -9.80 7.14 21.37
CA GLU A 505 -9.99 8.32 20.53
C GLU A 505 -10.15 7.96 19.05
N ALA A 506 -9.35 7.02 18.54
CA ALA A 506 -9.39 6.60 17.15
C ALA A 506 -10.71 5.90 16.76
N ILE A 507 -11.33 5.15 17.68
CA ILE A 507 -12.59 4.43 17.41
C ILE A 507 -13.84 5.27 17.64
N ASN A 508 -13.74 6.35 18.42
CA ASN A 508 -14.84 7.28 18.72
C ASN A 508 -14.46 8.71 18.32
N PRO A 509 -14.22 9.00 17.03
CA PRO A 509 -13.91 10.36 16.60
C PRO A 509 -15.09 11.28 16.93
N LYS A 510 -14.80 12.42 17.58
CA LYS A 510 -15.80 13.46 17.86
C LYS A 510 -16.51 13.82 16.55
N GLN A 511 -17.85 13.81 16.56
CA GLN A 511 -18.70 14.11 15.42
C GLN A 511 -18.37 15.51 14.86
N PHE A 512 -18.21 15.61 13.54
CA PHE A 512 -18.00 16.86 12.80
C PHE A 512 -19.31 17.62 12.60
#